data_AF-A0A0R2B6W3-F1
#
_entry.id   AF-A0A0R2B6W3-F1
#
_cell.length_a   1.000
_cell.length_b   1.000
_cell.length_c   1.000
_cell.angle_alpha   90.00
_cell.angle_beta   90.00
_cell.angle_gamma   90.00
#
_symmetry.space_group_name_H-M   'P 1'
#
loop_
_entity.id
_entity.type
_entity.pdbx_description
1 polymer ?
#
loop_
_entity_poly.entity_id
_entity_poly.type
_entity_poly.pdbx_seq_one_letter_code
_entity_poly.pdbx_strand_id
1 'polypeptide(L)'
;MEGEKMNKIALMEDDKTVKLSIPRGYYVFAEMSTMADFNVKMMLRDAQSQKVSFEGERQSKDALPPIRGFYQCDYDETELHIHIEEGIDLDLRVDSTDLYDQNEELAVRTVTAVGRDLADDKYNDFMLHLTIMRCSEL
;
A
#
# COMPACT_ATOMS: atom_id res chain seq x y z
N MET A 1 -16.07 13.96 23.99
CA MET A 1 -15.13 14.20 22.87
C MET A 1 -14.73 12.83 22.37
N GLU A 2 -15.50 12.29 21.44
CA GLU A 2 -15.17 11.03 20.78
C GLU A 2 -14.01 11.33 19.82
N GLY A 3 -12.85 10.77 20.14
CA GLY A 3 -11.71 10.82 19.23
C GLY A 3 -12.01 9.89 18.07
N GLU A 4 -12.53 10.43 16.97
CA GLU A 4 -12.40 9.79 15.67
C GLU A 4 -10.89 9.59 15.44
N LYS A 5 -10.38 8.39 15.72
CA LYS A 5 -9.14 7.94 15.10
C LYS A 5 -9.43 7.93 13.60
N MET A 6 -9.02 8.99 12.91
CA MET A 6 -9.10 9.12 11.46
C MET A 6 -8.27 8.00 10.81
N ASN A 7 -8.84 6.81 10.68
CA ASN A 7 -8.34 5.72 9.85
C ASN A 7 -8.77 5.93 8.38
N LYS A 8 -8.74 7.18 7.91
CA LYS A 8 -9.05 7.48 6.52
C LYS A 8 -7.74 7.42 5.74
N ILE A 9 -7.62 6.43 4.86
CA ILE A 9 -6.59 6.45 3.82
C ILE A 9 -6.86 7.71 2.99
N ALA A 10 -6.01 8.72 3.17
CA ALA A 10 -6.11 9.96 2.42
C ALA A 10 -5.34 9.80 1.11
N LEU A 11 -6.06 9.80 0.00
CA LEU A 11 -5.51 10.12 -1.32
C LEU A 11 -5.46 11.65 -1.39
N MET A 12 -4.26 12.24 -1.49
CA MET A 12 -4.10 13.68 -1.71
C MET A 12 -3.72 13.92 -3.17
N GLU A 13 -4.31 14.96 -3.76
CA GLU A 13 -4.22 15.38 -5.17
C GLU A 13 -2.82 15.94 -5.56
N ASP A 14 -1.80 15.13 -5.31
CA ASP A 14 -0.60 14.99 -6.16
C ASP A 14 -0.46 13.51 -6.60
N ASP A 15 -1.62 12.85 -6.65
CA ASP A 15 -2.08 11.65 -7.39
C ASP A 15 -1.36 10.31 -7.25
N LYS A 16 -0.33 10.17 -6.40
CA LYS A 16 0.50 8.96 -6.37
C LYS A 16 0.94 8.47 -4.98
N THR A 17 0.37 9.02 -3.91
CA THR A 17 0.73 8.66 -2.52
C THR A 17 -0.48 8.19 -1.74
N VAL A 18 -0.31 7.07 -1.03
CA VAL A 18 -1.27 6.48 -0.10
C VAL A 18 -0.66 6.54 1.30
N LYS A 19 -1.28 7.28 2.21
CA LYS A 19 -0.81 7.37 3.60
C LYS A 19 -1.46 6.30 4.46
N LEU A 20 -0.65 5.61 5.25
CA LEU A 20 -1.05 4.52 6.13
C LEU A 20 -0.58 4.81 7.56
N SER A 21 -1.53 5.10 8.45
CA SER A 21 -1.24 5.18 9.89
C SER A 21 -1.18 3.77 10.46
N ILE A 22 0.02 3.25 10.67
CA ILE A 22 0.28 1.90 11.15
C ILE A 22 1.00 2.02 12.49
N PRO A 23 0.44 1.50 13.60
CA PRO A 23 1.10 1.62 14.89
C PRO A 23 2.48 0.96 14.88
N ARG A 24 3.39 1.48 15.69
CA ARG A 24 4.66 0.81 15.97
C ARG A 24 4.43 -0.62 16.47
N GLY A 25 5.31 -1.54 16.07
CA GLY A 25 5.22 -2.95 16.49
C GLY A 25 4.31 -3.81 15.62
N TYR A 26 4.06 -3.37 14.39
CA TYR A 26 3.41 -4.15 13.33
C TYR A 26 4.42 -4.45 12.23
N TYR A 27 4.16 -5.52 11.48
CA TYR A 27 4.83 -5.80 10.21
C TYR A 27 3.90 -5.52 9.05
N VAL A 28 4.45 -4.96 7.98
CA VAL A 28 3.80 -4.82 6.68
C VAL A 28 4.42 -5.84 5.73
N PHE A 29 3.59 -6.75 5.23
CA PHE A 29 3.91 -7.56 4.07
C PHE A 29 3.24 -6.94 2.84
N ALA A 30 4.01 -6.70 1.79
CA ALA A 30 3.53 -6.06 0.57
C ALA A 30 3.68 -7.01 -0.62
N GLU A 31 2.63 -7.13 -1.43
CA GLU A 31 2.64 -7.87 -2.70
C GLU A 31 2.16 -6.96 -3.82
N MET A 32 3.02 -6.71 -4.81
CA MET A 32 2.71 -5.88 -5.97
C MET A 32 2.73 -6.71 -7.25
N SER A 33 1.70 -6.56 -8.08
CA SER A 33 1.63 -7.08 -9.43
C SER A 33 1.26 -5.98 -10.41
N THR A 34 1.70 -6.11 -11.64
CA THR A 34 1.32 -5.22 -12.74
C THR A 34 1.09 -6.04 -13.99
N MET A 35 0.17 -5.56 -14.82
CA MET A 35 -0.08 -6.06 -16.18
C MET A 35 -0.21 -4.88 -17.14
N ALA A 36 0.79 -4.01 -17.11
CA ALA A 36 0.77 -2.69 -17.73
C ALA A 36 1.98 -2.50 -18.68
N ASP A 37 1.77 -1.71 -19.72
CA ASP A 37 2.83 -1.33 -20.68
C ASP A 37 3.74 -0.20 -20.18
N PHE A 38 3.33 0.47 -19.10
CA PHE A 38 4.06 1.55 -18.47
C PHE A 38 4.76 1.09 -17.20
N ASN A 39 5.76 1.85 -16.79
CA ASN A 39 6.50 1.55 -15.58
C ASN A 39 5.70 1.96 -14.32
N VAL A 40 5.61 1.02 -13.37
CA VAL A 40 5.10 1.27 -12.03
C VAL A 40 6.18 0.96 -11.01
N LYS A 41 6.50 1.98 -10.21
CA LYS A 41 7.43 1.92 -9.09
C LYS A 41 6.68 2.12 -7.78
N MET A 42 6.77 1.14 -6.91
CA MET A 42 6.26 1.18 -5.55
C MET A 42 7.40 1.42 -4.57
N MET A 43 7.15 2.29 -3.58
CA MET A 43 8.06 2.54 -2.48
C MET A 43 7.27 2.62 -1.18
N LEU A 44 7.64 1.81 -0.19
CA LEU A 44 7.18 1.96 1.19
C LEU A 44 8.30 2.64 1.98
N ARG A 45 7.96 3.76 2.61
CA ARG A 45 8.89 4.51 3.44
C ARG A 45 8.24 4.92 4.74
N ASP A 46 9.09 5.07 5.74
CA ASP A 46 8.69 5.70 6.99
C ASP A 46 8.42 7.21 6.78
N ALA A 47 7.30 7.72 7.29
CA ALA A 47 6.93 9.12 7.09
C ALA A 47 7.89 10.09 7.80
N GLN A 48 8.46 9.68 8.93
CA GLN A 48 9.30 10.55 9.75
C GLN A 48 10.76 10.60 9.26
N SER A 49 11.40 9.44 9.13
CA SER A 49 12.80 9.27 8.74
C SER A 49 13.01 9.28 7.23
N GLN A 50 11.94 9.12 6.46
CA GLN A 50 11.99 8.98 5.00
C GLN A 50 12.80 7.76 4.53
N LYS A 51 13.14 6.85 5.45
CA LYS A 51 13.88 5.63 5.14
C LYS A 51 12.99 4.72 4.28
N VAL A 52 13.52 4.36 3.11
CA VAL A 52 12.89 3.39 2.22
C VAL A 52 13.11 1.99 2.78
N SER A 53 12.01 1.29 3.01
CA SER A 53 12.00 -0.05 3.57
C SER A 53 11.67 -1.12 2.55
N PHE A 54 10.97 -0.72 1.49
CA PHE A 54 10.74 -1.56 0.34
C PHE A 54 10.66 -0.68 -0.91
N GLU A 55 11.27 -1.17 -1.99
CA GLU A 55 11.16 -0.61 -3.32
C GLU A 55 10.93 -1.76 -4.31
N GLY A 56 9.96 -1.60 -5.20
CA GLY A 56 9.66 -2.54 -6.26
C GLY A 56 9.31 -1.79 -7.52
N GLU A 57 9.81 -2.23 -8.67
CA GLU A 57 9.61 -1.56 -9.96
C GLU A 57 9.30 -2.61 -11.02
N ARG A 58 8.30 -2.35 -11.86
CA ARG A 58 7.91 -3.27 -12.93
C ARG A 58 7.23 -2.56 -14.09
N GLN A 59 7.56 -3.04 -15.29
CA GLN A 59 6.88 -2.76 -16.55
C GLN A 59 6.69 -4.09 -17.30
N SER A 60 5.46 -4.59 -17.42
CA SER A 60 5.16 -5.82 -18.16
C SER A 60 3.66 -6.01 -18.36
N LYS A 61 3.26 -6.35 -19.58
CA LYS A 61 1.90 -6.81 -19.93
C LYS A 61 1.63 -8.27 -19.57
N ASP A 62 2.67 -9.04 -19.28
CA ASP A 62 2.54 -10.45 -18.96
C ASP A 62 2.17 -10.64 -17.49
N ALA A 63 1.40 -11.69 -17.20
CA ALA A 63 1.11 -12.07 -15.82
C ALA A 63 2.37 -12.67 -15.17
N LEU A 64 3.19 -11.81 -14.55
CA LEU A 64 4.40 -12.19 -13.83
C LEU A 64 4.12 -12.40 -12.33
N PRO A 65 4.89 -13.27 -11.63
CA PRO A 65 4.77 -13.44 -10.18
C PRO A 65 4.88 -12.11 -9.42
N PRO A 66 4.16 -11.88 -8.32
CA PRO A 66 4.21 -10.62 -7.59
C PRO A 66 5.61 -10.27 -7.05
N ILE A 67 5.95 -8.98 -7.01
CA ILE A 67 7.09 -8.48 -6.20
C ILE A 67 6.64 -8.46 -4.75
N ARG A 68 7.48 -8.99 -3.86
CA ARG A 68 7.17 -9.11 -2.43
C ARG A 68 8.15 -8.33 -1.57
N GLY A 69 7.60 -7.67 -0.56
CA GLY A 69 8.33 -6.87 0.41
C GLY A 69 7.89 -7.16 1.82
N PHE A 70 8.80 -6.95 2.76
CA PHE A 70 8.50 -7.03 4.18
C PHE A 70 9.14 -5.84 4.90
N TYR A 71 8.38 -5.21 5.78
CA TYR A 71 8.78 -4.02 6.51
C TYR A 71 8.30 -4.10 7.96
N GLN A 72 9.19 -3.78 8.90
CA GLN A 72 8.83 -3.60 10.31
C GLN A 72 8.50 -2.13 10.59
N CYS A 73 7.29 -1.86 11.08
CA CYS A 73 6.90 -0.51 11.47
C CYS A 73 7.60 -0.10 12.76
N ASP A 74 8.71 0.60 12.60
CA ASP A 74 9.48 1.20 13.70
C ASP A 74 8.86 2.53 14.20
N TYR A 75 7.91 3.09 13.43
CA TYR A 75 7.24 4.37 13.65
C TYR A 75 5.74 4.26 13.35
N ASP A 76 4.95 5.25 13.80
CA ASP A 76 3.48 5.21 13.77
C ASP A 76 2.84 5.61 12.42
N GLU A 77 3.64 6.01 11.42
CA GLU A 77 3.13 6.44 10.11
C GLU A 77 4.02 5.95 8.96
N THR A 78 3.41 5.24 8.01
CA THR A 78 4.05 4.73 6.80
C THR A 78 3.43 5.40 5.59
N GLU A 79 4.28 5.79 4.64
CA GLU A 79 3.83 6.29 3.34
C GLU A 79 4.10 5.24 2.27
N LEU A 80 3.07 4.90 1.52
CA LEU A 80 3.15 4.15 0.29
C LEU A 80 3.15 5.14 -0.88
N HIS A 81 4.21 5.11 -1.67
CA HIS A 81 4.37 5.89 -2.89
C HIS A 81 4.23 4.95 -4.08
N ILE A 82 3.33 5.28 -4.99
CA ILE A 82 3.08 4.58 -6.24
C ILE A 82 3.43 5.53 -7.37
N HIS A 83 4.68 5.50 -7.81
CA HIS A 83 5.12 6.27 -8.95
C HIS A 83 4.77 5.53 -10.25
N ILE A 84 4.05 6.21 -11.14
CA ILE A 84 3.67 5.72 -12.46
C ILE A 84 4.38 6.61 -13.48
N GLU A 85 4.80 6.02 -14.60
CA GLU A 85 5.39 6.74 -15.73
C GLU A 85 4.58 8.01 -16.11
N GLU A 86 5.31 9.05 -16.54
CA GLU A 86 4.72 10.35 -16.88
C GLU A 86 3.78 10.24 -18.08
N GLY A 87 2.63 10.92 -18.01
CA GLY A 87 1.63 10.93 -19.09
C GLY A 87 0.62 9.80 -19.05
N ILE A 88 0.72 8.87 -18.09
CA ILE A 88 -0.30 7.86 -17.82
C ILE A 88 -1.28 8.38 -16.76
N ASP A 89 -2.56 8.39 -17.12
CA ASP A 89 -3.66 8.59 -16.18
C ASP A 89 -4.11 7.22 -15.66
N LEU A 90 -4.10 7.04 -14.34
CA LEU A 90 -4.42 5.79 -13.67
C LEU A 90 -5.55 6.00 -12.68
N ASP A 91 -6.67 5.31 -12.93
CA ASP A 91 -7.79 5.25 -12.00
C ASP A 91 -7.47 4.26 -10.88
N LEU A 92 -7.07 4.80 -9.71
CA LEU A 92 -6.70 4.04 -8.52
C LEU A 92 -7.87 3.90 -7.55
N ARG A 93 -8.14 2.68 -7.11
CA ARG A 93 -9.13 2.35 -6.08
C ARG A 93 -8.44 1.67 -4.91
N VAL A 94 -8.77 2.10 -3.69
CA VAL A 94 -8.19 1.57 -2.46
C VAL A 94 -9.31 1.14 -1.52
N ASP A 95 -9.16 -0.04 -0.93
CA ASP A 95 -10.02 -0.56 0.11
C ASP A 95 -9.20 -1.15 1.26
N SER A 96 -9.80 -1.23 2.44
CA SER A 96 -9.14 -1.78 3.62
C SER A 96 -10.11 -2.53 4.52
N THR A 97 -9.61 -3.57 5.20
CA THR A 97 -10.37 -4.34 6.18
C THR A 97 -9.55 -4.51 7.45
N ASP A 98 -10.19 -4.23 8.59
CA ASP A 98 -9.60 -4.37 9.91
C ASP A 98 -10.14 -5.60 10.63
N LEU A 99 -9.23 -6.37 11.23
CA LEU A 99 -9.51 -7.52 12.06
C LEU A 99 -8.95 -7.23 13.45
N TYR A 100 -9.82 -7.33 14.45
CA TYR A 100 -9.50 -7.06 15.85
C TYR A 100 -9.41 -8.37 16.64
N ASP A 101 -8.59 -8.39 17.68
CA ASP A 101 -8.51 -9.52 18.61
C ASP A 101 -9.64 -9.50 19.65
N GLN A 102 -9.57 -10.46 20.58
CA GLN A 102 -10.53 -10.59 21.69
C GLN A 102 -10.53 -9.41 22.69
N ASN A 103 -9.52 -8.54 22.65
CA ASN A 103 -9.41 -7.34 23.47
C ASN A 103 -9.81 -6.07 22.68
N GLU A 104 -10.36 -6.22 21.48
CA GLU A 104 -10.68 -5.12 20.56
C GLU A 104 -9.44 -4.33 20.09
N GLU A 105 -8.25 -4.92 20.18
CA GLU A 105 -7.03 -4.35 19.62
C GLU A 105 -6.86 -4.80 18.16
N LEU A 106 -6.35 -3.91 17.30
CA LEU A 106 -6.09 -4.25 15.91
C LEU A 106 -5.10 -5.44 15.85
N ALA A 107 -5.51 -6.54 15.24
CA ALA A 107 -4.66 -7.71 15.05
C ALA A 107 -4.05 -7.70 13.65
N VAL A 108 -4.89 -7.45 12.65
CA VAL A 108 -4.53 -7.42 11.24
C VAL A 108 -5.31 -6.33 10.52
N ARG A 109 -4.65 -5.58 9.64
CA ARG A 109 -5.29 -4.77 8.60
C ARG A 109 -4.86 -5.28 7.25
N THR A 110 -5.78 -5.49 6.34
CA THR A 110 -5.48 -5.71 4.92
C THR A 110 -5.81 -4.45 4.15
N VAL A 111 -4.93 -4.05 3.22
CA VAL A 111 -5.19 -2.96 2.27
C VAL A 111 -5.05 -3.52 0.88
N THR A 112 -6.01 -3.23 0.01
CA THR A 112 -5.95 -3.58 -1.40
C THR A 112 -6.03 -2.30 -2.21
N ALA A 113 -5.05 -2.08 -3.08
CA ALA A 113 -5.10 -1.01 -4.07
C ALA A 113 -5.06 -1.63 -5.47
N VAL A 114 -5.97 -1.19 -6.34
CA VAL A 114 -6.01 -1.61 -7.75
C VAL A 114 -6.03 -0.38 -8.64
N GLY A 115 -5.29 -0.45 -9.73
CA GLY A 115 -5.14 0.63 -10.69
C GLY A 115 -5.51 0.16 -12.08
N ARG A 116 -6.07 1.09 -12.85
CA ARG A 116 -6.46 0.89 -14.24
C ARG A 116 -5.96 2.02 -15.11
N ASP A 117 -5.28 1.70 -16.21
CA ASP A 117 -5.06 2.68 -17.27
C ASP A 117 -6.35 2.82 -18.10
N LEU A 118 -6.64 4.02 -18.60
CA LEU A 118 -7.92 4.27 -19.27
C LEU A 118 -8.03 3.57 -20.66
N ALA A 119 -7.11 2.66 -21.01
CA ALA A 119 -7.11 1.97 -22.29
C ALA A 119 -8.09 0.78 -22.33
N ASP A 120 -8.37 0.14 -21.19
CA ASP A 120 -9.44 -0.85 -21.06
C ASP A 120 -10.21 -0.76 -19.73
N ASP A 121 -11.25 -1.59 -19.56
CA ASP A 121 -12.12 -1.58 -18.37
C ASP A 121 -11.66 -2.57 -17.27
N LYS A 122 -10.41 -3.06 -17.32
CA LYS A 122 -9.88 -4.02 -16.34
C LYS A 122 -9.00 -3.31 -15.31
N TYR A 123 -9.25 -3.57 -14.03
CA TYR A 123 -8.42 -3.07 -12.92
C TYR A 123 -7.30 -4.04 -12.58
N ASN A 124 -6.42 -4.32 -13.53
CA ASN A 124 -5.28 -5.22 -13.34
C ASN A 124 -3.93 -4.63 -13.82
N ASP A 125 -3.92 -3.40 -14.31
CA ASP A 125 -2.67 -2.71 -14.70
C ASP A 125 -1.74 -2.54 -13.49
N PHE A 126 -2.33 -2.27 -12.32
CA PHE A 126 -1.65 -2.27 -11.03
C PHE A 126 -2.49 -2.98 -9.98
N MET A 127 -1.86 -3.85 -9.19
CA MET A 127 -2.47 -4.47 -8.03
C MET A 127 -1.47 -4.49 -6.87
N LEU A 128 -1.90 -4.02 -5.72
CA LEU A 128 -1.16 -4.06 -4.48
C LEU A 128 -2.02 -4.64 -3.38
N HIS A 129 -1.44 -5.59 -2.65
CA HIS A 129 -1.98 -6.07 -1.40
C HIS A 129 -0.99 -5.81 -0.27
N LEU A 130 -1.46 -5.19 0.80
CA LEU A 130 -0.72 -5.05 2.05
C LEU A 130 -1.40 -5.87 3.12
N THR A 131 -0.64 -6.71 3.82
CA THR A 131 -1.06 -7.33 5.06
C THR A 131 -0.25 -6.73 6.20
N ILE A 132 -0.94 -6.03 7.09
CA ILE A 132 -0.36 -5.34 8.23
C ILE A 132 -0.75 -6.14 9.47
N MET A 133 0.21 -6.74 10.16
CA MET A 133 -0.05 -7.66 11.27
C MET A 133 0.71 -7.28 12.52
N ARG A 134 0.06 -7.36 13.68
CA ARG A 134 0.68 -7.05 14.96
C ARG A 134 1.78 -8.07 15.26
N CYS A 135 2.96 -7.59 15.66
CA CYS A 135 3.98 -8.45 16.25
C CYS A 135 3.47 -8.87 17.63
N SER A 136 3.30 -10.16 17.89
CA SER A 136 3.30 -10.61 19.27
C SER A 136 4.72 -10.40 19.80
N GLU A 137 4.87 -9.75 20.95
CA GLU A 137 6.08 -9.94 21.74
C GLU A 137 6.16 -11.45 22.04
N LEU A 138 7.21 -12.10 21.54
CA LEU A 138 7.54 -13.48 21.89
C LEU A 138 7.96 -13.58 23.35
#